data_AF-A0A947F3L7-F1
#
_entry.id   AF-A0A947F3L7-F1
#
_cell.length_a   1.000
_cell.length_b   1.000
_cell.length_c   1.000
_cell.angle_alpha   90.00
_cell.angle_beta   90.00
_cell.angle_gamma   90.00
#
_symmetry.space_group_name_H-M   'P 1'
#
loop_
_entity.id
_entity.type
_entity.pdbx_description
1 polymer ?
#
loop_
_entity_poly.entity_id
_entity_poly.type
_entity_poly.pdbx_seq_one_letter_code
_entity_poly.pdbx_strand_id
1 'polypeptide(L)'
;MKTTHSNSRRNFMKFVGASSLFAVTPGMAADTTTPHIVVVGGGFSGATCAKYLKMWGGSSVNVTVIETNPTYVSPILSNLVLNGQKT
;
A
#
# COMPACT_ATOMS: atom_id res chain seq x y z
N MET A 1 -55.57 33.87 17.03
CA MET A 1 -55.64 32.44 17.41
C MET A 1 -54.71 31.66 16.48
N LYS A 2 -53.50 31.31 16.95
CA LYS A 2 -52.44 30.68 16.13
C LYS A 2 -52.69 29.18 16.09
N THR A 3 -53.03 28.62 14.92
CA THR A 3 -53.26 27.19 14.75
C THR A 3 -51.92 26.46 14.68
N THR A 4 -51.64 25.71 15.73
CA THR A 4 -50.61 24.67 15.80
C THR A 4 -51.02 23.53 14.84
N HIS A 5 -50.15 23.16 13.89
CA HIS A 5 -50.33 21.93 13.11
C HIS A 5 -49.07 21.05 13.19
N SER A 6 -49.09 20.21 14.23
CA SER A 6 -48.60 18.84 14.33
C SER A 6 -47.76 18.29 13.16
N ASN A 7 -46.56 17.81 13.50
CA ASN A 7 -45.68 16.91 12.75
C ASN A 7 -46.26 16.38 11.42
N SER A 8 -45.90 17.07 10.34
CA SER A 8 -46.40 16.79 8.99
C SER A 8 -45.70 15.56 8.39
N ARG A 9 -46.49 14.59 7.89
CA ARG A 9 -46.05 13.45 7.04
C ARG A 9 -45.12 13.90 5.91
N ARG A 10 -45.29 15.14 5.43
CA ARG A 10 -44.48 15.75 4.37
C ARG A 10 -43.04 16.04 4.84
N ASN A 11 -42.84 16.41 6.11
CA ASN A 11 -41.50 16.59 6.68
C ASN A 11 -40.81 15.25 6.94
N PHE A 12 -41.57 14.21 7.31
CA PHE A 12 -41.04 12.84 7.40
C PHE A 12 -40.58 12.32 6.04
N MET A 13 -41.37 12.52 4.97
CA MET A 13 -40.99 12.14 3.61
C MET A 13 -39.77 12.92 3.09
N LYS A 14 -39.60 14.18 3.48
CA LYS A 14 -38.40 14.97 3.17
C LYS A 14 -37.16 14.42 3.87
N PHE A 15 -37.29 13.97 5.12
CA PHE A 15 -36.18 13.36 5.87
C PHE A 15 -35.76 12.00 5.29
N VAL A 16 -36.74 11.15 4.94
CA VAL A 16 -36.49 9.84 4.29
C VAL A 16 -35.93 10.00 2.87
N GLY A 17 -36.40 10.99 2.12
CA GLY A 17 -35.82 11.31 0.81
C GLY A 17 -34.36 11.76 0.90
N ALA A 18 -34.02 12.57 1.91
CA ALA A 18 -32.66 13.09 2.10
C ALA A 18 -31.66 12.03 2.60
N SER A 19 -32.10 10.98 3.30
CA SER A 19 -31.21 9.91 3.78
C SER A 19 -30.77 8.92 2.68
N SER A 20 -31.46 8.89 1.54
CA SER A 20 -31.13 7.99 0.42
C SER A 20 -29.77 8.27 -0.23
N LEU A 21 -29.22 9.47 -0.07
CA LEU A 21 -27.89 9.85 -0.57
C LEU A 21 -26.73 9.23 0.23
N PHE A 22 -26.96 8.79 1.47
CA PHE A 22 -25.92 8.15 2.29
C PHE A 22 -25.91 6.61 2.15
N ALA A 23 -26.94 6.01 1.55
CA ALA A 23 -27.02 4.57 1.35
C ALA A 23 -26.31 4.09 0.08
N VAL A 24 -25.92 5.01 -0.82
CA VAL A 24 -25.22 4.74 -2.08
C VAL A 24 -23.87 5.47 -2.11
N THR A 25 -23.17 5.51 -0.99
CA THR A 25 -21.71 5.47 -1.10
C THR A 25 -21.38 4.02 -1.43
N PRO A 26 -20.82 3.71 -2.62
CA PRO A 26 -20.14 2.44 -2.76
C PRO A 26 -19.11 2.42 -1.64
N GLY A 27 -19.32 1.56 -0.66
CA GLY A 27 -18.26 1.23 0.26
C GLY A 27 -17.15 0.68 -0.62
N MET A 28 -16.16 1.52 -0.93
CA MET A 28 -14.88 1.03 -1.38
C MET A 28 -14.42 0.17 -0.20
N ALA A 29 -14.74 -1.12 -0.25
CA ALA A 29 -14.10 -2.09 0.61
C ALA A 29 -12.63 -1.94 0.23
N ALA A 30 -11.89 -1.17 1.03
CA ALA A 30 -10.45 -1.15 0.94
C ALA A 30 -10.05 -2.58 1.24
N ASP A 31 -9.73 -3.32 0.18
CA ASP A 31 -9.31 -4.70 0.30
C ASP A 31 -8.11 -4.67 1.26
N THR A 32 -8.29 -5.23 2.45
CA THR A 32 -7.27 -5.23 3.52
C THR A 32 -6.14 -6.20 3.20
N THR A 33 -6.07 -6.68 1.95
CA THR A 33 -5.03 -7.57 1.46
C THR A 33 -3.71 -6.84 1.43
N THR A 34 -2.74 -7.33 2.18
CA THR A 34 -1.38 -6.81 2.15
C THR A 34 -0.79 -7.01 0.74
N PRO A 35 -0.41 -5.94 0.03
CA PRO A 35 0.22 -6.07 -1.28
C PRO A 35 1.50 -6.89 -1.22
N HIS A 36 1.63 -7.82 -2.17
CA HIS A 36 2.79 -8.67 -2.35
C HIS A 36 3.66 -8.14 -3.49
N ILE A 37 4.94 -7.94 -3.23
CA ILE A 37 5.92 -7.42 -4.18
C ILE A 37 7.05 -8.42 -4.33
N VAL A 38 7.32 -8.84 -5.56
CA VAL A 38 8.42 -9.75 -5.88
C VAL A 38 9.52 -8.96 -6.59
N VAL A 39 10.70 -8.93 -6.01
CA VAL A 39 11.90 -8.32 -6.59
C VAL A 39 12.78 -9.43 -7.16
N VAL A 40 13.02 -9.42 -8.46
CA VAL A 40 13.88 -10.40 -9.12
C VAL A 40 15.29 -9.82 -9.27
N GLY A 41 16.27 -10.49 -8.64
CA GLY A 41 17.66 -10.09 -8.59
C GLY A 41 18.03 -9.33 -7.31
N GLY A 42 18.97 -9.88 -6.54
CA GLY A 42 19.49 -9.30 -5.28
C GLY A 42 20.75 -8.44 -5.45
N GLY A 43 20.96 -7.86 -6.64
CA GLY A 43 22.10 -6.96 -6.92
C GLY A 43 21.93 -5.58 -6.28
N PHE A 44 22.81 -4.65 -6.66
CA PHE A 44 22.86 -3.28 -6.09
C PHE A 44 21.48 -2.58 -6.03
N SER A 45 20.74 -2.58 -7.14
CA SER A 45 19.43 -1.94 -7.23
C SER A 45 18.31 -2.77 -6.59
N GLY A 46 18.32 -4.09 -6.77
CA GLY A 46 17.26 -4.98 -6.29
C GLY A 46 17.23 -5.09 -4.77
N ALA A 47 18.40 -5.28 -4.13
CA ALA A 47 18.51 -5.25 -2.67
C ALA A 47 18.10 -3.89 -2.09
N THR A 48 18.46 -2.80 -2.77
CA THR A 48 18.06 -1.44 -2.38
C THR A 48 16.55 -1.27 -2.48
N CYS A 49 15.93 -1.65 -3.61
CA CYS A 49 14.50 -1.60 -3.81
C CYS A 49 13.76 -2.38 -2.71
N ALA A 50 14.15 -3.64 -2.47
CA ALA A 50 13.54 -4.48 -1.46
C ALA A 50 13.66 -3.88 -0.04
N LYS A 51 14.84 -3.34 0.30
CA LYS A 51 15.07 -2.67 1.59
C LYS A 51 14.15 -1.48 1.79
N TYR A 52 14.07 -0.57 0.82
CA TYR A 52 13.27 0.65 0.96
C TYR A 52 11.77 0.36 0.90
N LEU A 53 11.34 -0.59 0.07
CA LEU A 53 9.95 -1.06 0.07
C LEU A 53 9.55 -1.61 1.44
N LYS A 54 10.38 -2.45 2.06
CA LYS A 54 10.06 -3.01 3.38
C LYS A 54 10.17 -1.97 4.49
N MET A 55 11.15 -1.06 4.42
CA MET A 55 11.36 -0.03 5.43
C MET A 55 10.22 1.00 5.44
N TRP A 56 9.76 1.46 4.28
CA TRP A 56 8.69 2.45 4.19
C TRP A 56 7.30 1.82 4.22
N GLY A 57 7.13 0.63 3.64
CA GLY A 57 5.86 -0.10 3.64
C GLY A 57 5.61 -0.87 4.95
N GLY A 58 6.63 -1.11 5.77
CA GLY A 58 6.49 -1.74 7.08
C GLY A 58 5.73 -3.08 7.05
N SER A 59 4.71 -3.21 7.88
CA SER A 59 3.81 -4.38 7.93
C SER A 59 2.74 -4.37 6.85
N SER A 60 2.58 -3.25 6.12
CA SER A 60 1.56 -3.09 5.08
C SER A 60 1.96 -3.73 3.76
N VAL A 61 3.23 -4.12 3.59
CA VAL A 61 3.73 -4.75 2.35
C VAL A 61 4.48 -6.05 2.66
N ASN A 62 4.27 -7.05 1.81
CA ASN A 62 5.06 -8.27 1.80
C ASN A 62 6.04 -8.22 0.63
N VAL A 63 7.34 -8.27 0.91
CA VAL A 63 8.40 -8.16 -0.10
C VAL A 63 9.19 -9.46 -0.14
N THR A 64 9.26 -10.07 -1.32
CA THR A 64 10.03 -11.29 -1.57
C THR A 64 11.12 -11.00 -2.59
N VAL A 65 12.37 -11.38 -2.29
CA VAL A 65 13.49 -11.25 -3.22
C VAL A 65 13.83 -12.63 -3.78
N ILE A 66 13.91 -12.75 -5.10
CA ILE A 66 14.35 -13.96 -5.79
C ILE A 66 15.73 -13.71 -6.36
N GLU A 67 16.70 -14.47 -5.90
CA GLU A 67 18.09 -14.40 -6.35
C GLU A 67 18.68 -15.83 -6.31
N THR A 68 19.61 -16.14 -7.21
CA THR A 68 20.24 -17.47 -7.36
C THR A 68 21.42 -17.74 -6.40
N ASN A 69 22.32 -16.76 -6.20
CA ASN A 69 23.48 -16.79 -5.31
C ASN A 69 23.28 -16.05 -3.96
N PRO A 70 23.37 -16.73 -2.81
CA PRO A 70 23.12 -16.11 -1.49
C PRO A 70 24.08 -14.96 -1.13
N THR A 71 25.19 -14.82 -1.84
CA THR A 71 26.20 -13.79 -1.62
C THR A 71 26.38 -12.98 -2.90
N TYR A 72 26.21 -11.65 -2.80
CA TYR A 72 26.47 -10.73 -3.91
C TYR A 72 27.93 -10.26 -3.90
N VAL A 73 28.63 -10.44 -5.02
CA VAL A 73 29.99 -9.90 -5.23
C VAL A 73 29.87 -8.63 -6.06
N SER A 74 30.35 -7.50 -5.52
CA SER A 74 30.27 -6.22 -6.22
C SER A 74 31.28 -6.15 -7.37
N PRO A 75 30.86 -5.83 -8.61
CA PRO A 75 31.80 -5.58 -9.71
C PRO A 75 32.56 -4.25 -9.52
N ILE A 76 31.98 -3.32 -8.77
CA ILE A 76 32.60 -2.05 -8.39
C ILE A 76 33.80 -2.37 -7.48
N LEU A 77 34.95 -1.74 -7.74
CA LEU A 77 36.23 -1.99 -7.06
C LEU A 77 36.84 -3.38 -7.30
N SER A 78 36.35 -4.17 -8.25
CA SER A 78 36.92 -5.49 -8.60
C SER A 78 38.40 -5.44 -9.01
N ASN A 79 38.86 -4.33 -9.59
CA ASN A 79 40.28 -4.11 -9.90
C ASN A 79 41.19 -4.19 -8.66
N LEU A 80 40.69 -3.87 -7.47
CA LEU A 80 41.48 -3.99 -6.24
C LEU A 80 41.75 -5.44 -5.87
N VAL A 81 40.86 -6.35 -6.26
CA VAL A 81 41.05 -7.80 -6.09
C VAL A 81 42.11 -8.31 -7.06
N LEU A 82 42.03 -7.90 -8.33
CA LEU A 82 43.02 -8.26 -9.35
C LEU A 82 44.43 -7.75 -9.01
N ASN A 83 44.53 -6.58 -8.39
CA ASN A 83 45.80 -5.97 -7.96
C ASN A 83 46.27 -6.42 -6.57
N GLY A 84 45.58 -7.38 -5.93
CA GLY A 84 45.95 -7.93 -4.62
C GLY A 84 45.81 -6.96 -3.44
N GLN A 85 45.08 -5.85 -3.61
CA GLN A 85 44.86 -4.83 -2.57
C GLN A 85 43.64 -5.15 -1.69
N LYS A 86 42.75 -6.01 -2.17
CA LYS A 86 41.56 -6.48 -1.47
C LYS A 86 41.34 -7.97 -1.79
N THR A 87 40.73 -8.71 -0.87
CA THR A 87 40.37 -10.13 -1.04
C THR A 87 38.87 -10.31 -1.09
#